data_AF-A0A7C5Q377-F1
#
_entry.id   AF-A0A7C5Q377-F1
#
_cell.length_a   1.000
_cell.length_b   1.000
_cell.length_c   1.000
_cell.angle_alpha   90.00
_cell.angle_beta   90.00
_cell.angle_gamma   90.00
#
_symmetry.space_group_name_H-M   'P 1'
#
loop_
_entity.id
_entity.type
_entity.pdbx_description
1 polymer ?
#
loop_
_entity_poly.entity_id
_entity_poly.type
_entity_poly.pdbx_seq_one_letter_code
_entity_poly.pdbx_strand_id
1 'polypeptide(L)' 'QITPPVGFNLFVLQALTGRNILVVAKAAVPFFLIMFIALAAIIAFPEIATFLPNYK' A
#
# COMPACT_ATOMS: atom_id res chain seq x y z
N GLN A 1 -2.12 -6.02 15.45
CA GLN A 1 -2.12 -5.31 14.16
C GLN A 1 -0.94 -4.34 14.18
N ILE A 2 0.16 -4.67 13.50
CA ILE A 2 1.41 -3.85 13.53
C ILE A 2 1.38 -2.79 12.44
N THR A 3 0.83 -3.11 11.27
CA THR A 3 0.41 -2.12 10.28
C THR A 3 -0.96 -1.58 10.71
N PRO A 4 -1.16 -0.25 10.80
CA PRO A 4 -2.50 0.30 10.99
C PRO A 4 -3.43 -0.35 9.95
N PRO A 5 -4.61 -0.85 10.32
CA PRO A 5 -5.53 -1.40 9.34
C PRO A 5 -5.80 -0.33 8.30
N VAL A 6 -5.70 -0.67 7.01
CA VAL A 6 -5.86 0.29 5.90
C VAL A 6 -7.14 1.13 6.06
N GLY A 7 -8.22 0.53 6.55
CA GLY A 7 -9.46 1.23 6.87
C GLY A 7 -9.28 2.36 7.91
N PHE A 8 -8.45 2.18 8.94
CA PHE A 8 -8.17 3.22 9.92
C PHE A 8 -7.52 4.46 9.28
N ASN A 9 -6.55 4.29 8.39
CA ASN A 9 -5.94 5.42 7.69
C ASN A 9 -6.96 6.18 6.83
N LEU A 10 -7.88 5.46 6.17
CA LEU A 10 -8.96 6.08 5.39
C LEU A 10 -10.01 6.77 6.27
N PHE A 11 -10.34 6.21 7.44
CA PHE A 11 -11.26 6.83 8.40
C PHE A 11 -10.67 8.07 9.07
N VAL A 12 -9.37 8.06 9.41
CA VAL A 12 -8.67 9.25 9.91
C VAL A 12 -8.69 10.35 8.85
N LEU A 13 -8.38 10.03 7.59
CA LEU A 13 -8.45 11.01 6.50
C LEU A 13 -9.88 11.53 6.24
N GLN A 14 -10.88 10.67 6.31
CA GLN A 14 -12.29 11.10 6.26
C GLN A 14 -12.60 12.10 7.38
N ALA A 15 -12.21 11.81 8.63
CA ALA A 15 -12.46 12.67 9.77
C ALA A 15 -11.76 14.04 9.65
N LEU A 16 -10.53 14.06 9.11
CA LEU A 16 -9.77 15.30 8.91
C LEU A 16 -10.28 16.13 7.71
N THR A 17 -10.75 15.47 6.65
CA THR A 17 -11.14 16.15 5.40
C THR A 17 -12.64 16.43 5.29
N GLY A 18 -13.48 15.76 6.09
CA GLY A 18 -14.94 15.82 6.01
C GLY A 18 -15.53 15.22 4.74
N ARG A 19 -14.71 14.63 3.86
CA ARG A 19 -15.16 14.06 2.57
C ARG A 19 -15.69 12.66 2.77
N ASN A 20 -16.67 12.27 1.94
CA ASN A 20 -17.20 10.91 1.95
C ASN A 20 -16.08 9.86 1.78
N ILE A 21 -16.17 8.75 2.53
CA ILE A 21 -15.16 7.68 2.53
C ILE A 21 -14.86 7.12 1.14
N LEU A 22 -15.83 7.07 0.22
CA LEU A 22 -15.63 6.62 -1.16
C LEU A 22 -14.76 7.59 -1.95
N VAL A 23 -14.83 8.89 -1.68
CA VAL A 23 -13.98 9.91 -2.30
C VAL A 23 -12.54 9.74 -1.82
N VAL A 24 -12.35 9.55 -0.52
CA VAL A 24 -11.02 9.30 0.08
C VAL A 24 -10.43 7.98 -0.43
N ALA A 25 -11.22 6.92 -0.46
CA ALA A 25 -10.81 5.62 -0.98
C ALA A 25 -10.43 5.69 -2.47
N LYS A 26 -11.24 6.37 -3.29
CA LYS A 26 -10.94 6.58 -4.71
C LYS A 26 -9.64 7.37 -4.92
N ALA A 27 -9.39 8.38 -4.09
CA ALA A 27 -8.14 9.15 -4.11
C ALA A 27 -6.92 8.31 -3.72
N ALA A 28 -7.09 7.25 -2.92
CA ALA A 28 -6.01 6.35 -2.50
C ALA A 28 -5.66 5.26 -3.54
N VAL A 29 -6.54 4.99 -4.51
CA VAL A 29 -6.34 3.97 -5.56
C VAL A 29 -4.97 4.01 -6.26
N PRO A 30 -4.43 5.16 -6.72
CA PRO A 30 -3.12 5.18 -7.39
C PRO A 30 -1.99 4.65 -6.51
N PHE A 31 -2.04 4.85 -5.19
CA PHE A 31 -1.03 4.33 -4.28
C PHE A 31 -1.10 2.80 -4.14
N PHE A 32 -2.32 2.25 -4.10
CA PHE A 32 -2.50 0.79 -4.12
C PHE A 32 -2.01 0.17 -5.42
N LEU A 33 -2.25 0.83 -6.56
CA LEU A 33 -1.74 0.35 -7.85
C LEU A 33 -0.22 0.28 -7.87
N ILE A 34 0.47 1.31 -7.37
CA ILE A 34 1.93 1.29 -7.24
C ILE A 34 2.39 0.16 -6.32
N MET A 35 1.69 -0.07 -5.21
CA MET A 35 1.99 -1.20 -4.30
C MET A 35 1.84 -2.55 -5.00
N PHE A 36 0.77 -2.76 -5.78
CA PHE A 36 0.56 -3.99 -6.54
C PHE A 36 1.59 -4.17 -7.66
N ILE A 37 2.00 -3.09 -8.32
CA ILE A 37 3.08 -3.12 -9.32
C ILE A 37 4.39 -3.54 -8.66
N ALA A 38 4.73 -2.97 -7.51
CA ALA A 38 5.92 -3.35 -6.76
C ALA A 38 5.85 -4.82 -6.31
N LEU A 39 4.70 -5.29 -5.84
CA LEU A 39 4.47 -6.69 -5.50
C LEU A 39 4.66 -7.61 -6.72
N ALA A 40 4.06 -7.26 -7.87
CA ALA A 40 4.21 -8.02 -9.11
C ALA A 40 5.67 -8.05 -9.58
N ALA A 41 6.40 -6.95 -9.43
CA ALA A 41 7.83 -6.88 -9.75
C ALA A 41 8.65 -7.83 -8.86
N ILE A 42 8.37 -7.87 -7.56
CA ILE A 42 9.05 -8.81 -6.63
C ILE A 42 8.72 -10.27 -6.96
N ILE A 43 7.47 -10.56 -7.36
CA ILE A 43 7.07 -11.91 -7.78
C ILE A 43 7.79 -12.32 -9.07
N ALA A 44 7.89 -11.41 -10.04
CA ALA A 44 8.55 -11.67 -11.33
C ALA A 44 10.08 -11.72 -11.22
N PHE A 45 10.67 -10.97 -10.29
CA PHE A 45 12.11 -10.84 -10.07
C PHE A 45 12.42 -11.03 -8.58
N PRO A 46 12.42 -12.29 -8.08
CA PRO A 46 12.62 -12.57 -6.66
C PRO A 46 13.99 -12.13 -6.13
N GLU A 47 14.96 -11.93 -7.02
CA GLU A 47 16.29 -11.39 -6.70
C GLU A 47 16.21 -10.01 -6.06
N ILE A 48 15.19 -9.21 -6.37
CA ILE A 48 14.96 -7.88 -5.76
C ILE A 48 14.87 -7.99 -4.23
N ALA A 49 14.18 -9.00 -3.73
CA ALA A 49 13.99 -9.21 -2.29
C ALA A 49 15.03 -10.17 -1.68
N THR A 50 15.58 -11.09 -2.47
CA THR A 50 16.49 -12.14 -1.98
C THR A 50 17.98 -11.82 -2.15
N PHE A 51 18.32 -10.67 -2.76
CA PHE A 51 19.71 -10.26 -2.94
C PHE A 51 20.52 -10.30 -1.64
N LEU A 52 20.03 -9.66 -0.57
CA LEU A 52 20.75 -9.58 0.70
C LEU A 52 20.90 -10.95 1.40
N PRO A 53 19.86 -11.80 1.47
CA PRO A 53 19.99 -13.19 1.93
C PRO A 53 21.01 -14.03 1.15
N ASN A 54 21.02 -13.92 -0.18
CA ASN A 54 21.89 -14.71 -1.06
C ASN A 54 23.32 -14.16 -1.17
N TYR A 55 23.57 -12.95 -0.66
CA TYR A 55 24.88 -12.32 -0.69
C TYR A 55 25.85 -12.87 0.38
N LYS A 56 25.34 -13.60 1.39
CA LYS A 56 26.15 -14.33 2.38
C LYS A 56 26.38 -15.77 1.94
#